data_AF-A0A4S2KTI6-F1
#
_entry.id   AF-A0A4S2KTI6-F1
#
_cell.length_a   1.000
_cell.length_b   1.000
_cell.length_c   1.000
_cell.angle_alpha   90.00
_cell.angle_beta   90.00
_cell.angle_gamma   90.00
#
_symmetry.space_group_name_H-M   'P 1'
#
loop_
_entity.id
_entity.type
_entity.pdbx_description
1 polymer ?
#
loop_
_entity_poly.entity_id
_entity_poly.type
_entity_poly.pdbx_seq_one_letter_code
_entity_poly.pdbx_strand_id
1 'polypeptide(L)'
;MIFRNHRAIGMYSLHKPNLVIVNPDLIRIVLTKEFESFHDRGVYCNEKIDPLTGNLFFMSGKKWRNMRVKMTPTFTSGKIKQMFPIVKKCSEILAKYLESKAQMRDSVQMKDMFASYIFFIAGFETSAATTTFAVYELAQHQDIQDKVRKEIDEILTKHGGLIYDAVNEMTYLHKTIRKYPSLPVLNRICTKDIDLPTTNIHLPKGTLITIPVRGLAIYKRKSD
;
A
#
# COMPACT_ATOMS: atom_id res chain seq x y z
N MET A 1 -24.88 3.62 -6.45
CA MET A 1 -23.76 3.79 -5.49
C MET A 1 -23.92 5.18 -4.89
N ILE A 2 -24.07 5.28 -3.56
CA ILE A 2 -24.56 6.47 -2.82
C ILE A 2 -23.63 7.71 -2.93
N PHE A 3 -22.45 7.57 -3.55
CA PHE A 3 -21.40 8.59 -3.60
C PHE A 3 -21.43 9.52 -4.83
N ARG A 4 -22.45 9.44 -5.71
CA ARG A 4 -22.40 10.06 -7.04
C ARG A 4 -22.31 11.61 -7.04
N ASN A 5 -22.94 12.30 -6.09
CA ASN A 5 -23.11 13.76 -6.15
C ASN A 5 -22.46 14.53 -4.97
N HIS A 6 -21.78 13.84 -4.05
CA HIS A 6 -21.24 14.47 -2.85
C HIS A 6 -19.71 14.43 -2.84
N ARG A 7 -19.07 15.58 -2.61
CA ARG A 7 -17.60 15.69 -2.54
C ARG A 7 -17.03 15.01 -1.29
N ALA A 8 -17.77 15.09 -0.19
CA ALA A 8 -17.50 14.43 1.08
C ALA A 8 -18.84 14.11 1.78
N ILE A 9 -18.86 13.10 2.65
CA ILE A 9 -20.04 12.66 3.39
C ILE A 9 -19.66 12.45 4.85
N GLY A 10 -20.43 13.04 5.76
CA GLY A 10 -20.34 12.72 7.18
C GLY A 10 -21.00 11.36 7.46
N MET A 11 -20.29 10.50 8.17
CA MET A 11 -20.76 9.18 8.58
C MET A 11 -20.39 8.97 10.04
N TYR A 12 -21.19 8.23 10.80
CA TYR A 12 -20.78 7.76 12.12
C TYR A 12 -20.21 6.35 12.00
N SER A 13 -18.94 6.19 12.39
CA SER A 13 -18.32 4.88 12.60
C SER A 13 -18.50 4.53 14.08
N LEU A 14 -19.52 3.73 14.39
CA LEU A 14 -19.99 3.49 15.76
C LEU A 14 -20.32 4.83 16.46
N HIS A 15 -19.61 5.18 17.53
CA HIS A 15 -19.82 6.40 18.31
C HIS A 15 -18.97 7.59 17.85
N LYS A 16 -18.14 7.43 16.81
CA LYS A 16 -17.22 8.48 16.35
C LYS A 16 -17.67 9.05 14.99
N PRO A 17 -17.78 10.39 14.86
CA PRO A 17 -17.99 11.00 13.57
C PRO A 17 -16.76 10.76 12.67
N ASN A 18 -17.02 10.52 11.40
CA ASN A 18 -16.06 10.18 10.36
C ASN A 18 -16.43 10.91 9.08
N LEU A 19 -15.45 11.55 8.43
CA LEU A 19 -15.62 12.19 7.13
C LEU A 19 -15.14 11.23 6.03
N VAL A 20 -16.06 10.75 5.20
CA VAL A 20 -15.72 9.98 4.01
C VAL A 20 -15.47 10.94 2.85
N ILE A 21 -14.25 10.93 2.30
CA ILE A 21 -13.90 11.76 1.14
C ILE A 21 -13.71 10.90 -0.11
N VAL A 22 -14.35 11.32 -1.19
CA VAL A 22 -14.27 10.63 -2.50
C VAL A 22 -13.79 11.55 -3.62
N ASN A 23 -13.84 12.87 -3.40
CA ASN A 23 -13.39 13.84 -4.40
C ASN A 23 -11.84 13.85 -4.51
N PRO A 24 -11.27 13.75 -5.73
CA PRO A 24 -9.82 13.74 -5.93
C PRO A 24 -9.08 14.98 -5.41
N ASP A 25 -9.69 16.17 -5.44
CA ASP A 25 -9.06 17.39 -4.92
C ASP A 25 -8.96 17.36 -3.40
N LEU A 26 -10.02 16.91 -2.72
CA LEU A 26 -10.01 16.69 -1.27
C LEU A 26 -9.01 15.62 -0.86
N ILE A 27 -8.96 14.51 -1.61
CA ILE A 27 -7.98 13.44 -1.38
C ILE A 27 -6.56 13.97 -1.53
N ARG A 28 -6.30 14.79 -2.56
CA ARG A 28 -4.99 15.44 -2.76
C ARG A 28 -4.66 16.40 -1.62
N ILE A 29 -5.63 17.17 -1.13
CA ILE A 29 -5.43 18.04 0.03
C ILE A 29 -5.00 17.20 1.24
N VAL A 30 -5.76 16.17 1.60
CA VAL A 30 -5.49 15.35 2.79
C VAL A 30 -4.20 14.54 2.68
N LEU A 31 -3.92 13.96 1.51
CA LEU A 31 -2.78 13.06 1.33
C LEU A 31 -1.48 13.77 0.95
N THR A 32 -1.53 14.97 0.39
CA THR A 32 -0.31 15.67 -0.07
C THR A 32 -0.19 17.09 0.47
N LYS A 33 -1.14 18.00 0.17
CA LYS A 33 -0.97 19.43 0.48
C LYS A 33 -0.93 19.70 1.98
N GLU A 34 -1.86 19.12 2.72
CA GLU A 34 -2.04 19.30 4.16
C GLU A 34 -1.60 18.06 4.94
N PHE A 35 -0.65 17.29 4.40
CA PHE A 35 -0.25 16.01 4.99
C PHE A 35 0.19 16.13 6.46
N GLU A 36 0.84 17.25 6.83
CA GLU A 36 1.22 17.54 8.22
C GLU A 36 0.04 17.58 9.19
N SER A 37 -1.15 17.94 8.70
CA SER A 37 -2.39 18.00 9.46
C SER A 37 -3.13 16.65 9.51
N PHE A 38 -2.72 15.66 8.70
CA PHE A 38 -3.44 14.40 8.50
C PHE A 38 -2.57 13.14 8.60
N HIS A 39 -1.32 13.23 9.05
CA HIS A 39 -0.36 12.12 8.99
C HIS A 39 -0.72 10.89 9.84
N ASP A 40 -1.55 11.06 10.86
CA ASP A 40 -1.98 9.99 11.76
C ASP A 40 -3.01 9.05 11.14
N ARG A 41 -2.97 7.77 11.52
CA ARG A 41 -3.84 6.72 10.97
C ARG A 41 -4.90 6.21 11.95
N GLY A 42 -4.88 6.70 13.18
CA GLY A 42 -5.83 6.28 14.23
C GLY A 42 -5.61 4.90 14.81
N VAL A 43 -4.39 4.36 14.68
CA VAL A 43 -4.04 3.08 15.28
C VAL A 43 -3.41 3.32 16.65
N TYR A 44 -3.78 2.48 17.62
CA TYR A 44 -3.24 2.53 18.97
C TYR A 44 -1.77 2.12 18.99
N CYS A 45 -0.95 2.87 19.72
CA CYS A 45 0.46 2.59 19.92
C CYS A 45 0.81 2.87 21.39
N ASN A 46 1.29 1.85 22.10
CA ASN A 46 1.76 1.95 23.46
C ASN A 46 2.94 1.02 23.68
N GLU A 47 4.12 1.55 23.40
CA GLU A 47 5.39 0.84 23.43
C GLU A 47 5.79 0.37 24.83
N LYS A 48 5.23 0.98 25.88
CA LYS A 48 5.53 0.65 27.28
C LYS A 48 4.77 -0.59 27.76
N ILE A 49 3.55 -0.77 27.28
CA ILE A 49 2.70 -1.93 27.62
C ILE A 49 2.85 -3.02 26.57
N ASP A 50 2.95 -2.63 25.29
CA ASP A 50 3.18 -3.53 24.15
C ASP A 50 4.30 -2.95 23.26
N PRO A 51 5.55 -3.38 23.47
CA PRO A 51 6.70 -2.97 22.67
C PRO A 51 6.53 -3.22 21.15
N LEU A 52 5.70 -4.20 20.74
CA LEU A 52 5.47 -4.51 19.33
C LEU A 52 4.71 -3.40 18.61
N THR A 53 3.95 -2.59 19.34
CA THR A 53 3.28 -1.42 18.76
C THR A 53 4.27 -0.29 18.42
N GLY A 54 5.51 -0.33 18.92
CA GLY A 54 6.56 0.63 18.62
C GLY A 54 7.20 0.46 17.24
N ASN A 55 6.43 0.17 16.20
CA ASN A 55 6.91 -0.01 14.82
C ASN A 55 6.29 1.01 13.85
N LEU A 56 6.87 1.17 12.65
CA LEU A 56 6.50 2.22 11.69
C LEU A 56 5.03 2.14 11.19
N PHE A 57 4.36 1.00 11.34
CA PHE A 57 2.95 0.86 10.98
C PHE A 57 2.02 1.51 12.00
N PHE A 58 2.33 1.32 13.28
CA PHE A 58 1.48 1.73 14.41
C PHE A 58 1.92 3.07 15.03
N MET A 59 3.19 3.44 14.93
CA MET A 59 3.67 4.74 15.40
C MET A 59 2.86 5.88 14.76
N SER A 60 2.58 6.89 15.55
CA SER A 60 1.89 8.11 15.14
C SER A 60 2.70 9.37 15.49
N GLY A 61 2.21 10.52 15.03
CA GLY A 61 2.71 11.83 15.42
C GLY A 61 4.15 12.11 15.02
N LYS A 62 4.81 12.94 15.84
CA LYS A 62 6.18 13.41 15.65
C LYS A 62 7.20 12.26 15.57
N LYS A 63 6.99 11.17 16.32
CA LYS A 63 7.91 10.02 16.33
C LYS A 63 7.91 9.31 14.99
N TRP A 64 6.72 9.00 14.46
CA TRP A 64 6.57 8.45 13.12
C TRP A 64 7.12 9.39 12.05
N ARG A 65 6.85 10.71 12.16
CA ARG A 65 7.37 11.72 11.22
C ARG A 65 8.89 11.71 11.18
N ASN A 66 9.54 11.76 12.34
CA ASN A 66 10.99 11.72 12.46
C ASN A 66 11.57 10.43 11.87
N MET A 67 10.92 9.29 12.11
CA MET A 67 11.36 8.00 11.57
C MET A 67 11.22 7.96 10.05
N ARG A 68 10.09 8.44 9.51
CA ARG A 68 9.87 8.51 8.07
C ARG A 68 10.90 9.40 7.39
N VAL A 69 11.19 10.58 7.95
CA VAL A 69 12.22 11.50 7.40
C VAL A 69 13.59 10.82 7.36
N LYS A 70 13.95 10.04 8.39
CA LYS A 70 15.19 9.27 8.42
C LYS A 70 15.22 8.11 7.41
N MET A 71 14.10 7.45 7.16
CA MET A 71 14.02 6.30 6.24
C MET A 71 13.84 6.68 4.77
N THR A 72 13.20 7.81 4.46
CA THR A 72 12.90 8.24 3.08
C THR A 72 14.13 8.28 2.17
N PRO A 73 15.32 8.75 2.62
CA PRO A 73 16.53 8.75 1.80
C PRO A 73 17.03 7.35 1.39
N THR A 74 16.52 6.27 1.99
CA THR A 74 16.88 4.89 1.62
C THR A 74 16.12 4.40 0.39
N PHE A 75 14.93 4.97 0.12
CA PHE A 75 14.03 4.55 -0.96
C PHE A 75 14.12 5.46 -2.19
N THR A 76 15.30 6.01 -2.49
CA THR A 76 15.51 6.75 -3.73
C THR A 76 15.57 5.78 -4.91
N SER A 77 15.19 6.21 -6.12
CA SER A 77 15.22 5.36 -7.31
C SER A 77 16.61 4.74 -7.56
N GLY A 78 17.69 5.50 -7.30
CA GLY A 78 19.05 5.00 -7.41
C GLY A 78 19.38 3.88 -6.41
N LYS A 79 18.97 4.04 -5.14
CA LYS A 79 19.18 3.01 -4.12
C LYS A 79 18.30 1.78 -4.36
N ILE A 80 17.04 1.96 -4.76
CA ILE A 80 16.15 0.85 -5.13
C ILE A 80 16.73 0.07 -6.31
N LYS A 81 17.26 0.75 -7.33
CA LYS A 81 17.94 0.11 -8.46
C LYS A 81 19.15 -0.73 -8.00
N GLN A 82 19.95 -0.22 -7.06
CA GLN A 82 21.07 -0.96 -6.45
C GLN A 82 20.62 -2.13 -5.59
N MET A 83 19.44 -2.06 -4.95
CA MET A 83 18.88 -3.13 -4.14
C MET A 83 18.30 -4.27 -4.99
N PHE A 84 17.92 -4.00 -6.25
CA PHE A 84 17.25 -4.97 -7.12
C PHE A 84 17.97 -6.33 -7.23
N PRO A 85 19.30 -6.39 -7.49
CA PRO A 85 20.01 -7.66 -7.57
C PRO A 85 20.03 -8.42 -6.24
N ILE A 86 20.07 -7.71 -5.12
CA ILE A 86 20.07 -8.29 -3.77
C ILE A 86 18.72 -8.95 -3.50
N VAL A 87 17.63 -8.23 -3.77
CA VAL A 87 16.27 -8.76 -3.61
C VAL A 87 16.05 -9.98 -4.50
N LYS A 88 16.50 -9.94 -5.76
CA LYS A 88 16.46 -11.09 -6.67
C LYS A 88 17.19 -12.30 -6.06
N LYS A 89 18.43 -12.12 -5.61
CA LYS A 89 19.23 -13.18 -4.97
C LYS A 89 18.54 -13.75 -3.73
N CYS A 90 18.01 -12.89 -2.85
CA CYS A 90 17.27 -13.31 -1.67
C CYS A 90 16.00 -14.10 -2.04
N SER A 91 15.29 -13.71 -3.10
CA SER A 91 14.09 -14.42 -3.56
C SER A 91 14.42 -15.82 -4.09
N GLU A 92 15.52 -15.98 -4.81
CA GLU A 92 15.99 -17.27 -5.31
C GLU A 92 16.43 -18.19 -4.16
N ILE A 93 17.15 -17.65 -3.17
CA ILE A 93 17.55 -18.39 -1.96
C ILE A 93 16.31 -18.83 -1.17
N LEU A 94 15.34 -17.93 -1.00
CA LEU A 94 14.10 -18.22 -0.29
C LEU A 94 13.31 -19.32 -1.00
N ALA A 95 13.19 -19.26 -2.33
CA ALA A 95 12.50 -20.28 -3.11
C ALA A 95 13.13 -21.67 -2.89
N LYS A 96 14.46 -21.77 -2.99
CA LYS A 96 15.20 -23.03 -2.74
C LYS A 96 15.05 -23.54 -1.31
N TYR A 97 15.10 -22.63 -0.33
CA TYR A 97 14.91 -22.98 1.07
C TYR A 97 13.50 -23.53 1.34
N LEU A 98 12.46 -22.86 0.81
CA LEU A 98 11.07 -23.29 0.95
C LEU A 98 10.82 -24.63 0.26
N GLU A 99 11.39 -24.86 -0.93
CA GLU A 99 11.34 -26.15 -1.61
C GLU A 99 11.94 -27.27 -0.74
N SER A 100 13.13 -27.02 -0.14
CA SER A 100 13.77 -28.01 0.73
C SER A 100 12.98 -28.30 2.01
N LYS A 101 12.36 -27.29 2.62
CA LYS A 101 11.55 -27.44 3.83
C LYS A 101 10.19 -28.07 3.57
N ALA A 102 9.57 -27.81 2.42
CA ALA A 102 8.34 -28.47 1.96
C ALA A 102 8.54 -29.98 1.77
N GLN A 103 9.73 -30.39 1.30
CA GLN A 103 10.10 -31.81 1.20
C GLN A 103 10.32 -32.47 2.57
N MET A 104 10.75 -31.70 3.58
CA MET A 104 11.09 -32.22 4.91
C MET A 104 9.95 -32.17 5.95
N ARG A 105 8.78 -31.55 5.63
CA ARG A 105 7.63 -31.35 6.55
C ARG A 105 8.03 -30.79 7.92
N ASP A 106 8.99 -29.88 7.94
CA ASP A 106 9.64 -29.44 9.16
C ASP A 106 9.08 -28.10 9.67
N SER A 107 9.12 -27.87 10.99
CA SER A 107 8.56 -26.66 11.61
C SER A 107 9.63 -25.58 11.83
N VAL A 108 9.24 -24.30 11.86
CA VAL A 108 10.14 -23.15 12.03
C VAL A 108 9.79 -22.38 13.31
N GLN A 109 10.79 -22.05 14.12
CA GLN A 109 10.60 -21.28 15.35
C GLN A 109 10.29 -19.81 15.05
N MET A 110 9.12 -19.34 15.47
CA MET A 110 8.68 -17.94 15.29
C MET A 110 9.51 -16.94 16.10
N LYS A 111 10.19 -17.37 17.18
CA LYS A 111 10.74 -16.43 18.16
C LYS A 111 11.92 -15.60 17.67
N ASP A 112 12.79 -16.19 16.87
CA ASP A 112 14.01 -15.54 16.40
C ASP A 112 13.73 -14.65 15.16
N MET A 113 12.51 -14.70 14.64
CA MET A 113 12.09 -13.97 13.44
C MET A 113 11.18 -12.77 13.72
N PHE A 114 10.77 -12.50 14.96
CA PHE A 114 9.63 -11.60 15.22
C PHE A 114 9.76 -10.16 14.69
N ALA A 115 10.93 -9.53 14.79
CA ALA A 115 11.12 -8.18 14.23
C ALA A 115 11.08 -8.21 12.69
N SER A 116 11.70 -9.23 12.08
CA SER A 116 11.63 -9.52 10.65
C SER A 116 10.23 -9.93 10.20
N TYR A 117 9.45 -10.55 11.09
CA TYR A 117 8.11 -11.05 10.84
C TYR A 117 7.10 -9.92 10.64
N ILE A 118 7.24 -8.79 11.35
CA ILE A 118 6.37 -7.62 11.13
C ILE A 118 6.66 -6.97 9.76
N PHE A 119 7.94 -6.81 9.40
CA PHE A 119 8.32 -6.36 8.06
C PHE A 119 7.87 -7.34 6.98
N PHE A 120 7.99 -8.64 7.26
CA PHE A 120 7.51 -9.71 6.40
C PHE A 120 5.99 -9.64 6.24
N ILE A 121 5.17 -9.65 7.29
CA ILE A 121 3.71 -9.54 7.18
C ILE A 121 3.33 -8.31 6.37
N ALA A 122 3.90 -7.15 6.68
CA ALA A 122 3.53 -5.93 6.00
C ALA A 122 3.84 -5.95 4.48
N GLY A 123 4.98 -6.51 4.09
CA GLY A 123 5.33 -6.70 2.69
C GLY A 123 4.63 -7.89 2.02
N PHE A 124 4.44 -8.98 2.77
CA PHE A 124 3.93 -10.26 2.30
C PHE A 124 2.42 -10.21 2.14
N GLU A 125 1.65 -9.78 3.13
CA GLU A 125 0.18 -9.73 3.05
C GLU A 125 -0.25 -8.81 1.90
N THR A 126 0.36 -7.63 1.79
CA THR A 126 0.06 -6.69 0.69
C THR A 126 0.46 -7.24 -0.67
N SER A 127 1.66 -7.83 -0.81
CA SER A 127 2.11 -8.41 -2.07
C SER A 127 1.32 -9.66 -2.45
N ALA A 128 1.08 -10.58 -1.51
CA ALA A 128 0.35 -11.83 -1.72
C ALA A 128 -1.11 -11.57 -2.11
N ALA A 129 -1.80 -10.64 -1.43
CA ALA A 129 -3.16 -10.25 -1.81
C ALA A 129 -3.18 -9.68 -3.23
N THR A 130 -2.24 -8.79 -3.55
CA THR A 130 -2.17 -8.15 -4.88
C THR A 130 -1.88 -9.16 -5.99
N THR A 131 -0.91 -10.06 -5.78
CA THR A 131 -0.58 -11.14 -6.71
C THR A 131 -1.76 -12.10 -6.89
N THR A 132 -2.45 -12.47 -5.81
CA THR A 132 -3.62 -13.36 -5.87
C THR A 132 -4.72 -12.77 -6.73
N PHE A 133 -5.08 -11.49 -6.49
CA PHE A 133 -6.08 -10.81 -7.31
C PHE A 133 -5.64 -10.62 -8.75
N ALA A 134 -4.36 -10.28 -8.98
CA ALA A 134 -3.82 -10.16 -10.33
C ALA A 134 -3.88 -11.48 -11.09
N VAL A 135 -3.49 -12.60 -10.47
CA VAL A 135 -3.55 -13.94 -11.08
C VAL A 135 -4.99 -14.37 -11.34
N TYR A 136 -5.89 -14.13 -10.37
CA TYR A 136 -7.32 -14.42 -10.56
C TYR A 136 -7.91 -13.68 -11.77
N GLU A 137 -7.56 -12.40 -11.93
CA GLU A 137 -7.99 -11.62 -13.08
C GLU A 137 -7.44 -12.12 -14.40
N LEU A 138 -6.15 -12.47 -14.44
CA LEU A 138 -5.54 -13.03 -15.65
C LEU A 138 -6.18 -14.38 -16.01
N ALA A 139 -6.47 -15.21 -15.01
CA ALA A 139 -7.15 -16.49 -15.23
C ALA A 139 -8.55 -16.33 -15.86
N GLN A 140 -9.28 -15.29 -15.46
CA GLN A 140 -10.61 -14.96 -16.00
C GLN A 140 -10.55 -14.27 -17.38
N HIS A 141 -9.40 -13.71 -17.78
CA HIS A 141 -9.22 -12.91 -19.00
C HIS A 141 -8.00 -13.38 -19.79
N GLN A 142 -8.16 -14.49 -20.51
CA GLN A 142 -7.07 -15.12 -21.27
C GLN A 142 -6.43 -14.21 -22.32
N ASP A 143 -7.21 -13.35 -22.98
CA ASP A 143 -6.68 -12.38 -23.95
C ASP A 143 -5.74 -11.35 -23.30
N ILE A 144 -6.01 -10.97 -22.05
CA ILE A 144 -5.15 -10.07 -21.27
C ILE A 144 -3.94 -10.84 -20.77
N GLN A 145 -4.10 -12.10 -20.35
CA GLN A 145 -2.99 -12.97 -19.96
C GLN A 145 -1.97 -13.13 -21.08
N ASP A 146 -2.42 -13.38 -22.32
CA ASP A 146 -1.53 -13.50 -23.48
C ASP A 146 -0.81 -12.20 -23.80
N LYS A 147 -1.50 -11.05 -23.72
CA LYS A 147 -0.88 -9.72 -23.91
C LYS A 147 0.18 -9.44 -22.84
N VAL A 148 -0.10 -9.74 -21.58
CA VAL A 148 0.85 -9.55 -20.47
C VAL A 148 2.05 -10.47 -20.63
N ARG A 149 1.84 -11.73 -21.00
CA ARG A 149 2.93 -12.68 -21.23
C ARG A 149 3.83 -12.22 -22.37
N LYS A 150 3.25 -11.82 -23.49
CA LYS A 150 3.98 -11.28 -24.64
C LYS A 150 4.78 -10.03 -24.27
N GLU A 151 4.17 -9.08 -23.53
CA GLU A 151 4.88 -7.90 -23.02
C GLU A 151 6.09 -8.30 -22.15
N ILE A 152 5.90 -9.24 -21.23
CA ILE A 152 6.97 -9.71 -20.34
C ILE A 152 8.11 -10.33 -21.17
N ASP A 153 7.80 -11.23 -22.09
CA ASP A 153 8.81 -11.93 -22.90
C ASP A 153 9.60 -10.95 -23.80
N GLU A 154 8.92 -10.00 -24.43
CA GLU A 154 9.54 -8.96 -25.27
C GLU A 154 10.49 -8.06 -24.46
N ILE A 155 10.05 -7.62 -23.28
CA ILE A 155 10.86 -6.76 -22.41
C ILE A 155 12.04 -7.53 -21.82
N LEU A 156 11.83 -8.77 -21.36
CA LEU A 156 12.93 -9.59 -20.84
C LEU A 156 13.98 -9.85 -21.92
N THR A 157 13.56 -10.11 -23.15
CA THR A 157 14.48 -10.29 -24.29
C THR A 157 15.24 -8.99 -24.58
N LYS A 158 14.55 -7.85 -24.63
CA LYS A 158 15.16 -6.52 -24.86
C LYS A 158 16.26 -6.18 -23.84
N HIS A 159 16.05 -6.53 -22.58
CA HIS A 159 16.97 -6.20 -21.48
C HIS A 159 17.96 -7.32 -21.12
N GLY A 160 17.90 -8.47 -21.80
CA GLY A 160 18.74 -9.64 -21.49
C GLY A 160 18.42 -10.28 -20.14
N GLY A 161 17.20 -10.10 -19.64
CA GLY A 161 16.69 -10.66 -18.39
C GLY A 161 15.97 -9.66 -17.49
N LEU A 162 15.61 -10.13 -16.29
CA LEU A 162 14.87 -9.32 -15.32
C LEU A 162 15.82 -8.36 -14.59
N ILE A 163 15.71 -7.06 -14.89
CA ILE A 163 16.41 -5.95 -14.24
C ILE A 163 15.44 -4.82 -13.88
N TYR A 164 15.89 -3.83 -13.09
CA TYR A 164 15.05 -2.72 -12.65
C TYR A 164 14.37 -1.95 -13.79
N ASP A 165 15.10 -1.68 -14.88
CA ASP A 165 14.57 -0.94 -16.03
C ASP A 165 13.52 -1.79 -16.79
N ALA A 166 13.75 -3.10 -16.92
CA ALA A 166 12.79 -4.04 -17.50
C ALA A 166 11.45 -4.01 -16.75
N VAL A 167 11.48 -4.07 -15.41
CA VAL A 167 10.24 -4.02 -14.60
C VAL A 167 9.48 -2.71 -14.84
N ASN A 168 10.17 -1.57 -14.92
CA ASN A 168 9.53 -0.27 -15.15
C ASN A 168 8.84 -0.17 -16.52
N GLU A 169 9.30 -0.93 -17.52
CA GLU A 169 8.72 -0.95 -18.87
C GLU A 169 7.47 -1.84 -18.98
N MET A 170 7.20 -2.74 -18.01
CA MET A 170 6.06 -3.69 -18.01
C MET A 170 4.72 -2.99 -17.71
N THR A 171 4.20 -2.27 -18.69
CA THR A 171 3.06 -1.36 -18.54
C THR A 171 1.74 -2.11 -18.33
N TYR A 172 1.48 -3.19 -19.07
CA TYR A 172 0.29 -4.02 -18.91
C TYR A 172 0.29 -4.76 -17.57
N LEU A 173 1.44 -5.31 -17.16
CA LEU A 173 1.58 -5.93 -15.84
C LEU A 173 1.23 -4.93 -14.71
N HIS A 174 1.77 -3.70 -14.78
CA HIS A 174 1.45 -2.65 -13.81
C HIS A 174 -0.04 -2.28 -13.79
N LYS A 175 -0.71 -2.26 -14.95
CA LYS A 175 -2.16 -2.00 -15.04
C LYS A 175 -2.96 -3.09 -14.33
N THR A 176 -2.60 -4.36 -14.51
CA THR A 176 -3.26 -5.50 -13.84
C THR A 176 -3.13 -5.41 -12.32
N ILE A 177 -1.91 -5.15 -11.83
CA ILE A 177 -1.61 -5.00 -10.40
C ILE A 177 -2.37 -3.80 -9.80
N ARG A 178 -2.56 -2.72 -10.55
CA ARG A 178 -3.32 -1.53 -10.10
C ARG A 178 -4.83 -1.75 -10.00
N LYS A 179 -5.40 -2.81 -10.60
CA LYS A 179 -6.85 -3.08 -10.61
C LYS A 179 -7.39 -3.36 -9.20
N TYR A 180 -6.56 -3.94 -8.33
CA TYR A 180 -6.90 -4.29 -6.96
C TYR A 180 -5.93 -3.64 -5.97
N PRO A 181 -6.30 -2.49 -5.37
CA PRO A 181 -5.47 -1.90 -4.33
C PRO A 181 -5.43 -2.84 -3.11
N SER A 182 -4.22 -3.14 -2.62
CA SER A 182 -4.01 -4.03 -1.47
C SER A 182 -4.71 -3.52 -0.20
N LEU A 183 -4.85 -2.19 -0.06
CA LEU A 183 -5.64 -1.56 1.00
C LEU A 183 -6.91 -0.96 0.40
N PRO A 184 -8.11 -1.50 0.73
CA PRO A 184 -9.36 -1.00 0.17
C PRO A 184 -9.77 0.37 0.73
N VAL A 185 -9.26 0.73 1.91
CA VAL A 185 -9.58 1.96 2.65
C VAL A 185 -8.30 2.55 3.24
N LEU A 186 -8.16 3.87 3.16
CA LEU A 186 -7.13 4.62 3.89
C LEU A 186 -7.80 5.47 4.97
N ASN A 187 -7.28 5.38 6.19
CA ASN A 187 -7.70 6.20 7.32
C ASN A 187 -6.68 7.29 7.62
N ARG A 188 -7.18 8.49 7.92
CA ARG A 188 -6.39 9.64 8.37
C ARG A 188 -7.06 10.27 9.59
N ILE A 189 -6.28 10.83 10.50
CA ILE A 189 -6.80 11.64 11.61
C ILE A 189 -6.35 13.07 11.43
N CYS A 190 -7.30 13.99 11.53
CA CYS A 190 -7.03 15.41 11.62
C CYS A 190 -6.32 15.74 12.95
N THR A 191 -5.07 16.21 12.90
CA THR A 191 -4.24 16.41 14.10
C THR A 191 -4.35 17.82 14.69
N LYS A 192 -5.00 18.74 13.98
CA LYS A 192 -5.23 20.14 14.37
C LYS A 192 -6.54 20.64 13.75
N ASP A 193 -7.18 21.63 14.36
CA ASP A 193 -8.36 22.26 13.77
C ASP A 193 -7.97 22.93 12.43
N ILE A 194 -8.69 22.63 11.36
CA ILE A 194 -8.37 23.13 10.02
C ILE A 194 -9.63 23.28 9.16
N ASP A 195 -9.71 24.40 8.44
CA ASP A 195 -10.66 24.55 7.36
C ASP A 195 -10.08 23.95 6.08
N LEU A 196 -10.78 23.00 5.48
CA LEU A 196 -10.32 22.36 4.26
C LEU A 196 -10.32 23.39 3.11
N PRO A 197 -9.17 23.67 2.48
CA PRO A 197 -9.10 24.62 1.37
C PRO A 197 -10.10 24.25 0.27
N THR A 198 -10.72 25.24 -0.38
CA THR A 198 -11.71 25.06 -1.47
C THR A 198 -13.05 24.45 -1.05
N THR A 199 -13.29 24.26 0.25
CA THR A 199 -14.57 23.81 0.80
C THR A 199 -14.95 24.60 2.06
N ASN A 200 -16.23 24.79 2.33
CA ASN A 200 -16.73 25.37 3.59
C ASN A 200 -16.83 24.32 4.71
N ILE A 201 -15.86 23.41 4.79
CA ILE A 201 -15.85 22.31 5.77
C ILE A 201 -14.77 22.60 6.81
N HIS A 202 -15.22 22.90 8.03
CA HIS A 202 -14.37 22.96 9.20
C HIS A 202 -14.14 21.55 9.75
N LEU A 203 -12.89 21.16 9.96
CA LEU A 203 -12.51 19.88 10.54
C LEU A 203 -11.91 20.08 11.94
N PRO A 204 -12.62 19.65 13.00
CA PRO A 204 -12.06 19.59 14.34
C PRO A 204 -10.94 18.56 14.42
N LYS A 205 -9.97 18.83 15.28
CA LYS A 205 -8.92 17.90 15.69
C LYS A 205 -9.54 16.60 16.22
N GLY A 206 -8.95 15.48 15.81
CA GLY A 206 -9.41 14.14 16.14
C GLY A 206 -10.42 13.56 15.15
N THR A 207 -10.90 14.35 14.18
CA THR A 207 -11.82 13.85 13.15
C THR A 207 -11.15 12.75 12.32
N LEU A 208 -11.82 11.60 12.24
CA LEU A 208 -11.44 10.49 11.35
C LEU A 208 -11.83 10.85 9.92
N ILE A 209 -10.93 10.61 8.98
CA ILE A 209 -11.16 10.72 7.55
C ILE A 209 -10.96 9.36 6.92
N THR A 210 -11.94 8.93 6.14
CA THR A 210 -11.93 7.66 5.42
C THR A 210 -11.91 7.89 3.92
N ILE A 211 -10.94 7.27 3.23
CA ILE A 211 -10.78 7.32 1.78
C ILE A 211 -11.01 5.92 1.20
N PRO A 212 -12.12 5.65 0.48
CA PRO A 212 -12.43 4.34 -0.07
C PRO A 212 -11.69 4.10 -1.40
N VAL A 213 -10.41 3.73 -1.34
CA VAL A 213 -9.53 3.55 -2.51
C VAL A 213 -10.10 2.53 -3.51
N ARG A 214 -10.64 1.40 -3.04
CA ARG A 214 -11.26 0.40 -3.92
C ARG A 214 -12.49 0.96 -4.63
N GLY A 215 -13.30 1.75 -3.93
CA GLY A 215 -14.47 2.42 -4.51
C GLY A 215 -14.08 3.39 -5.63
N LEU A 216 -13.01 4.16 -5.44
CA LEU A 216 -12.47 5.08 -6.45
C LEU A 216 -11.91 4.34 -7.68
N ALA A 217 -11.18 3.25 -7.45
CA ALA A 217 -10.63 2.41 -8.52
C ALA A 217 -11.73 1.74 -9.37
N ILE A 218 -12.87 1.40 -8.77
CA ILE A 218 -14.05 0.88 -9.50
C ILE A 218 -14.80 2.04 -10.20
N TYR A 219 -14.91 3.20 -9.56
CA TYR A 219 -15.66 4.35 -10.09
C TYR A 219 -15.08 4.85 -11.41
N LYS A 220 -13.77 5.09 -11.49
CA LYS A 220 -13.13 5.56 -12.74
C LYS A 220 -13.43 4.63 -13.93
N ARG A 221 -13.51 3.32 -13.67
CA ARG A 221 -13.78 2.29 -14.70
C ARG A 221 -15.20 2.27 -15.25
N LYS A 222 -16.18 2.92 -14.60
CA LYS A 222 -17.55 3.05 -15.14
C LYS A 222 -17.73 4.30 -16.00
N SER A 223 -16.73 5.17 -16.03
CA SER A 223 -16.74 6.45 -16.75
C SER A 223 -15.84 6.44 -17.99
N ASP A 224 -15.08 5.37 -18.20
CA ASP A 224 -14.28 5.05 -19.40
C ASP A 224 -14.96 3.90 -20.14
#